data_AF-A0AA43ZBS8-F1
#
_entry.id   AF-A0AA43ZBS8-F1
#
_cell.length_a   1.000
_cell.length_b   1.000
_cell.length_c   1.000
_cell.angle_alpha   90.00
_cell.angle_beta   90.00
_cell.angle_gamma   90.00
#
_symmetry.space_group_name_H-M   'P 1'
#
loop_
_entity.id
_entity.type
_entity.pdbx_description
1 polymer ?
#
loop_
_entity_poly.entity_id
_entity_poly.type
_entity_poly.pdbx_seq_one_letter_code
_entity_poly.pdbx_strand_id
1 'polypeptide(L)'
;DMPESVLVRFKGKLQPGITLRDLVHAIPYYAIQAGLLTVEKKGKKNIFSGRILEIEGLDSLTVEQAFELSDASAERSAAGCAIK
;
A
#
# COMPACT_ATOMS: atom_id res chain seq x y z
N ASP A 1 -15.51 -8.97 -13.66
CA ASP A 1 -16.05 -7.88 -12.82
C ASP A 1 -14.96 -6.93 -12.38
N MET A 2 -15.27 -5.64 -12.27
CA MET A 2 -14.31 -4.61 -11.87
C MET A 2 -14.20 -4.58 -10.33
N PRO A 3 -13.00 -4.74 -9.74
CA PRO A 3 -12.83 -4.66 -8.29
C PRO A 3 -13.07 -3.25 -7.71
N GLU A 4 -13.45 -3.17 -6.44
CA GLU A 4 -13.43 -1.91 -5.68
C GLU A 4 -11.99 -1.45 -5.42
N SER A 5 -11.82 -0.15 -5.18
CA SER A 5 -10.51 0.46 -4.87
C SER A 5 -10.33 0.76 -3.38
N VAL A 6 -9.07 0.80 -2.95
CA VAL A 6 -8.61 1.31 -1.65
C VAL A 6 -7.56 2.37 -1.90
N LEU A 7 -7.84 3.60 -1.46
CA LEU A 7 -6.91 4.72 -1.61
C LEU A 7 -5.96 4.80 -0.40
N VAL A 8 -4.66 4.84 -0.69
CA VAL A 8 -3.58 5.18 0.24
C VAL A 8 -2.98 6.51 -0.20
N ARG A 9 -3.05 7.51 0.66
CA ARG A 9 -2.49 8.84 0.38
C ARG A 9 -1.39 9.21 1.36
N PHE A 10 -0.17 9.33 0.87
CA PHE A 10 0.94 9.88 1.63
C PHE A 10 0.84 11.40 1.70
N LYS A 11 1.29 11.98 2.82
CA LYS A 11 1.34 13.42 3.04
C LYS A 11 2.61 13.78 3.82
N GLY A 12 3.20 14.92 3.51
CA GLY A 12 4.38 15.44 4.19
C GLY A 12 5.67 15.20 3.39
N LYS A 13 6.80 15.13 4.10
CA LYS A 13 8.12 14.92 3.50
C LYS A 13 8.79 13.72 4.15
N LEU A 14 9.57 12.98 3.36
CA LEU A 14 10.42 11.92 3.87
C LEU A 14 11.41 12.46 4.90
N GLN A 15 11.50 11.78 6.03
CA GLN A 15 12.45 12.12 7.09
C GLN A 15 13.85 11.61 6.74
N PRO A 16 14.92 12.25 7.25
CA PRO A 16 16.28 11.75 7.08
C PRO A 16 16.41 10.29 7.55
N GLY A 17 17.00 9.44 6.72
CA GLY A 17 17.18 8.01 7.00
C GLY A 17 15.98 7.12 6.68
N ILE A 18 14.84 7.69 6.26
CA ILE A 18 13.69 6.92 5.76
C ILE A 18 13.84 6.68 4.25
N THR A 19 13.63 5.44 3.86
CA THR A 19 13.69 4.97 2.48
C THR A 19 12.29 4.73 1.90
N LEU A 20 12.21 4.51 0.59
CA LEU A 20 10.94 4.16 -0.06
C LEU A 20 10.38 2.82 0.44
N ARG A 21 11.27 1.86 0.76
CA ARG A 21 10.88 0.56 1.31
C ARG A 21 10.18 0.69 2.67
N ASP A 22 10.54 1.70 3.45
CA ASP A 22 9.82 1.98 4.70
C ASP A 22 8.38 2.42 4.42
N LEU A 23 8.13 3.18 3.34
CA LEU A 23 6.76 3.54 2.92
C LEU A 23 5.97 2.30 2.48
N VAL A 24 6.62 1.38 1.75
CA VAL A 24 6.01 0.09 1.37
C VAL A 24 5.54 -0.68 2.61
N HIS A 25 6.38 -0.76 3.64
CA HIS A 25 6.05 -1.46 4.88
C HIS A 25 5.11 -0.64 5.79
N ALA A 26 5.04 0.68 5.63
CA ALA A 26 4.12 1.54 6.39
C ALA A 26 2.65 1.24 6.04
N ILE A 27 2.33 0.90 4.79
CA ILE A 27 0.95 0.60 4.36
C ILE A 27 0.32 -0.53 5.21
N PRO A 28 0.89 -1.75 5.28
CA PRO A 28 0.33 -2.79 6.13
C PRO A 28 0.44 -2.45 7.62
N TYR A 29 1.50 -1.75 8.05
CA TYR A 29 1.65 -1.33 9.44
C TYR A 29 0.47 -0.47 9.90
N TYR A 30 0.13 0.59 9.16
CA TYR A 30 -1.01 1.46 9.48
C TYR A 30 -2.36 0.77 9.29
N ALA A 31 -2.50 -0.13 8.32
CA ALA A 31 -3.72 -0.93 8.17
C ALA A 31 -3.99 -1.84 9.39
N ILE A 32 -2.94 -2.40 9.99
CA ILE A 32 -3.04 -3.16 11.24
C ILE A 32 -3.44 -2.24 12.39
N GLN A 33 -2.80 -1.08 12.53
CA GLN A 33 -3.15 -0.10 13.57
C GLN A 33 -4.62 0.37 13.46
N ALA A 34 -5.14 0.49 12.24
CA ALA A 34 -6.53 0.85 11.97
C ALA A 34 -7.53 -0.34 12.11
N GLY A 35 -7.06 -1.55 12.41
CA GLY A 35 -7.91 -2.75 12.50
C GLY A 35 -8.45 -3.26 11.15
N LEU A 36 -7.88 -2.79 10.04
CA LEU A 36 -8.25 -3.13 8.67
C LEU A 36 -7.47 -4.34 8.12
N LEU A 37 -6.37 -4.71 8.78
CA LEU A 37 -5.53 -5.87 8.47
C LEU A 37 -5.20 -6.63 9.75
N THR A 38 -5.26 -7.96 9.71
CA THR A 38 -4.82 -8.82 10.83
C THR A 38 -3.69 -9.75 10.39
N VAL A 39 -2.79 -10.06 11.34
CA VAL A 39 -1.71 -11.03 11.14
C VAL A 39 -2.22 -12.47 11.26
N GLU A 40 -3.16 -12.72 12.18
CA GLU A 40 -3.74 -14.04 12.39
C GLU A 40 -4.48 -14.54 11.14
N LYS A 41 -4.30 -15.84 10.81
CA LYS A 41 -4.95 -16.49 9.66
C LYS A 41 -6.43 -16.73 9.88
N LYS A 42 -6.84 -17.07 11.11
CA LYS A 42 -8.23 -17.38 11.45
C LYS A 42 -9.03 -16.07 11.47
N GLY A 43 -10.07 -15.98 10.64
CA GLY A 43 -10.89 -14.76 10.53
C GLY A 43 -10.11 -13.56 9.98
N LYS A 44 -9.11 -13.80 9.12
CA LYS A 44 -8.20 -12.76 8.61
C LYS A 44 -8.97 -11.59 8.00
N LYS A 45 -8.76 -10.40 8.55
CA LYS A 45 -9.17 -9.14 7.91
C LYS A 45 -8.06 -8.69 6.99
N ASN A 46 -8.39 -8.32 5.77
CA ASN A 46 -7.47 -7.74 4.82
C ASN A 46 -8.23 -6.81 3.87
N ILE A 47 -8.22 -5.51 4.18
CA ILE A 47 -8.89 -4.48 3.38
C ILE A 47 -8.42 -4.45 1.92
N PHE A 48 -7.21 -4.92 1.63
CA PHE A 48 -6.64 -4.92 0.27
C PHE A 48 -7.07 -6.13 -0.56
N SER A 49 -7.57 -7.20 0.09
CA SER A 49 -7.82 -8.48 -0.57
C SER A 49 -8.87 -8.36 -1.67
N GLY A 50 -8.48 -8.66 -2.91
CA GLY A 50 -9.36 -8.61 -4.08
C GLY A 50 -9.78 -7.21 -4.51
N ARG A 51 -9.08 -6.16 -4.06
CA ARG A 51 -9.33 -4.75 -4.40
C ARG A 51 -8.15 -4.15 -5.18
N ILE A 52 -8.38 -3.01 -5.83
CA ILE A 52 -7.30 -2.22 -6.46
C ILE A 52 -6.68 -1.31 -5.39
N LEU A 53 -5.36 -1.35 -5.26
CA LEU A 53 -4.62 -0.43 -4.40
C LEU A 53 -4.27 0.82 -5.20
N GLU A 54 -4.79 1.97 -4.80
CA GLU A 54 -4.47 3.26 -5.42
C GLU A 54 -3.58 4.08 -4.48
N ILE A 55 -2.41 4.48 -4.95
CA ILE A 55 -1.42 5.22 -4.16
C ILE A 55 -1.28 6.64 -4.72
N GLU A 56 -1.37 7.64 -3.84
CA GLU A 56 -1.20 9.06 -4.19
C GLU A 56 -0.30 9.80 -3.17
N GLY A 57 0.22 10.96 -3.59
CA GLY A 57 0.92 11.90 -2.71
C GLY A 57 2.44 11.69 -2.65
N LEU A 58 3.01 11.04 -3.69
CA LEU A 58 4.43 10.82 -3.86
C LEU A 58 4.89 11.40 -5.21
N ASP A 59 4.82 12.74 -5.32
CA ASP A 59 4.91 13.49 -6.59
C ASP A 59 6.31 13.48 -7.27
N SER A 60 7.29 12.75 -6.73
CA SER A 60 8.71 12.86 -7.14
C SER A 60 9.41 11.50 -7.24
N LEU A 61 8.66 10.45 -7.56
CA LEU A 61 9.22 9.11 -7.76
C LEU A 61 9.71 8.91 -9.20
N THR A 62 10.82 8.21 -9.36
CA THR A 62 11.16 7.60 -10.66
C THR A 62 10.22 6.42 -10.96
N VAL A 63 10.22 5.92 -12.20
CA VAL A 63 9.39 4.77 -12.58
C VAL A 63 9.79 3.52 -11.80
N GLU A 64 11.08 3.32 -11.54
CA GLU A 64 11.61 2.19 -10.77
C GLU A 64 11.16 2.26 -9.30
N GLN A 65 11.17 3.46 -8.72
CA GLN A 65 10.67 3.71 -7.37
C GLN A 65 9.16 3.48 -7.29
N ALA A 66 8.40 3.99 -8.25
CA ALA A 66 6.97 3.73 -8.35
C ALA A 66 6.68 2.22 -8.49
N PHE A 67 7.54 1.49 -9.22
CA PHE A 67 7.44 0.05 -9.36
C PHE A 67 7.61 -0.67 -8.02
N GLU A 68 8.57 -0.30 -7.18
CA GLU A 68 8.75 -0.90 -5.83
C GLU A 68 7.48 -0.84 -4.96
N LEU A 69 6.72 0.25 -5.05
CA LEU A 69 5.44 0.39 -4.35
C LEU A 69 4.35 -0.48 -4.96
N SER A 70 4.25 -0.49 -6.30
CA SER A 70 3.23 -1.25 -7.01
C SER A 70 3.45 -2.77 -6.93
N ASP A 71 4.70 -3.23 -6.94
CA ASP A 71 5.06 -4.65 -6.87
C ASP A 71 4.67 -5.26 -5.52
N ALA A 72 4.83 -4.48 -4.44
CA ALA A 72 4.43 -4.90 -3.10
C ALA A 72 2.91 -5.09 -2.92
N SER A 73 2.07 -4.61 -3.85
CA SER A 73 0.62 -4.83 -3.81
C SER A 73 0.25 -6.32 -3.89
N ALA A 74 1.06 -7.13 -4.59
CA ALA A 74 0.86 -8.58 -4.69
C ALA A 74 0.95 -9.25 -3.31
N GLU A 75 1.88 -8.82 -2.46
CA GLU A 75 2.01 -9.31 -1.08
C GLU A 75 0.81 -8.92 -0.20
N ARG A 76 -0.09 -8.06 -0.67
CA ARG A 76 -1.32 -7.64 0.02
C ARG A 76 -2.57 -8.34 -0.51
N SER A 77 -2.42 -9.24 -1.49
CA SER A 77 -3.53 -9.90 -2.18
C SER A 77 -4.45 -8.92 -2.91
N ALA A 78 -3.90 -7.77 -3.34
CA ALA A 78 -4.60 -6.83 -4.20
C ALA A 78 -4.80 -7.42 -5.60
N ALA A 79 -5.88 -7.04 -6.27
CA ALA A 79 -6.16 -7.43 -7.66
C ALA A 79 -5.33 -6.61 -8.67
N GLY A 80 -4.82 -5.46 -8.24
CA GLY A 80 -3.95 -4.58 -9.02
C GLY A 80 -3.50 -3.38 -8.19
N CYS A 81 -2.60 -2.58 -8.77
CA CYS A 81 -2.12 -1.35 -8.15
C CYS A 81 -2.05 -0.23 -9.19
N ALA A 82 -2.39 0.98 -8.77
CA ALA A 82 -2.15 2.21 -9.51
C ALA A 82 -1.41 3.20 -8.60
N ILE A 83 -0.49 3.97 -9.17
CA ILE A 83 0.24 5.02 -8.46
C ILE A 83 0.19 6.29 -9.30
N LYS A 84 -0.05 7.42 -8.63
CA LYS A 84 -0.17 8.74 -9.23
C LYS A 84 0.75 9.74 -8.53
#